data_AF-F3C125-F1
#
_entry.id   AF-F3C125-F1
#
_cell.length_a   1.000
_cell.length_b   1.000
_cell.length_c   1.000
_cell.angle_alpha   90.00
_cell.angle_beta   90.00
_cell.angle_gamma   90.00
#
_symmetry.space_group_name_H-M   'P 1'
#
loop_
_entity.id
_entity.type
_entity.pdbx_description
1 polymer ?
#
loop_
_entity_poly.entity_id
_entity_poly.type
_entity_poly.pdbx_seq_one_letter_code
_entity_poly.pdbx_strand_id
1 'polypeptide(L)'
;MFLIMGFRLPGFLQVILPLGLFLGILMAYGRLYLESEMTVLAATGMSQQRLLAITMGPATLVGLLVAWLSFSLAPQGATQFSLLINKQDAMTEFDTLVPGRFQALRDGTRITYTKELSEDRSQLAGVFISEKRMSGDKSKDNGITVLVAEKGHQEVRPNGSRFLILENGYRYDGNPGAADYRVIKYDTYGAMLPKPEISEEITDREAIPTSELIGNPAPRSVAELQWRISLPLSVFIVTLMAIPLSRVNPRQGRYLKLLPAILLYMSYLAILISVRSSLEKGKLPLSLGMWWVHGIYLSIGLLLFYWEPLRLKMASRRSVTEVTRGQA
;
A
#
# COMPACT_ATOMS: atom_id res chain seq x y z
N MET A 1 10.20 1.00 20.42
CA MET A 1 10.68 1.39 19.07
C MET A 1 11.35 0.26 18.28
N PHE A 2 12.44 -0.38 18.74
CA PHE A 2 13.12 -1.45 17.99
C PHE A 2 12.19 -2.63 17.59
N LEU A 3 11.38 -3.13 18.53
CA LEU A 3 10.41 -4.21 18.29
C LEU A 3 9.36 -3.85 17.23
N ILE A 4 8.92 -2.59 17.20
CA ILE A 4 7.93 -2.08 16.24
C ILE A 4 8.48 -2.14 14.81
N MET A 5 9.74 -1.71 14.62
CA MET A 5 10.42 -1.83 13.34
C MET A 5 10.60 -3.30 12.94
N GLY A 6 11.01 -4.15 13.90
CA GLY A 6 11.17 -5.59 13.69
C GLY A 6 9.93 -6.27 13.12
N PHE A 7 8.74 -5.95 13.64
CA PHE A 7 7.47 -6.50 13.16
C PHE A 7 7.05 -6.00 11.77
N ARG A 8 7.55 -4.84 11.33
CA ARG A 8 7.28 -4.32 9.96
C ARG A 8 8.26 -4.80 8.91
N LEU A 9 9.46 -5.25 9.31
CA LEU A 9 10.49 -5.71 8.38
C LEU A 9 10.00 -6.75 7.36
N PRO A 10 9.21 -7.79 7.73
CA PRO A 10 8.70 -8.76 6.75
C PRO A 10 7.87 -8.12 5.64
N GLY A 11 7.02 -7.14 6.00
CA GLY A 11 6.15 -6.43 5.06
C GLY A 11 6.90 -5.54 4.07
N PHE A 12 8.03 -4.96 4.48
CA PHE A 12 8.92 -4.24 3.57
C PHE A 12 9.76 -5.20 2.71
N LEU A 13 10.26 -6.28 3.31
CA LEU A 13 11.17 -7.21 2.65
C LEU A 13 10.48 -7.93 1.48
N GLN A 14 9.19 -8.28 1.59
CA GLN A 14 8.42 -8.88 0.48
C GLN A 14 8.32 -7.97 -0.77
N VAL A 15 8.44 -6.64 -0.63
CA VAL A 15 8.42 -5.68 -1.77
C VAL A 15 9.83 -5.33 -2.25
N ILE A 16 10.81 -5.31 -1.33
CA ILE A 16 12.20 -4.99 -1.63
C ILE A 16 12.91 -6.14 -2.34
N LEU A 17 12.61 -7.40 -2.02
CA LEU A 17 13.27 -8.56 -2.62
C LEU A 17 13.09 -8.69 -4.14
N PRO A 18 11.87 -8.56 -4.72
CA PRO A 18 11.71 -8.56 -6.17
C PRO A 18 12.50 -7.42 -6.85
N LEU A 19 12.51 -6.23 -6.25
CA LEU A 19 13.32 -5.09 -6.73
C LEU A 19 14.82 -5.39 -6.67
N GLY A 20 15.29 -5.95 -5.55
CA GLY A 20 16.69 -6.31 -5.34
C GLY A 20 17.16 -7.35 -6.35
N LEU A 21 16.35 -8.38 -6.61
CA LEU A 21 16.65 -9.37 -7.65
C LEU A 21 16.67 -8.71 -9.03
N PHE A 22 15.68 -7.87 -9.35
CA PHE A 22 15.59 -7.17 -10.63
C PHE A 22 16.83 -6.31 -10.91
N LEU A 23 17.23 -5.48 -9.94
CA LEU A 23 18.44 -4.66 -10.03
C LEU A 23 19.71 -5.52 -10.03
N GLY A 24 19.74 -6.59 -9.24
CA GLY A 24 20.86 -7.53 -9.20
C GLY A 24 21.13 -8.17 -10.56
N ILE A 25 20.07 -8.62 -11.25
CA ILE A 25 20.17 -9.17 -12.61
C ILE A 25 20.67 -8.09 -13.58
N LEU A 26 20.09 -6.89 -13.55
CA LEU A 26 20.50 -5.79 -14.43
C LEU A 26 21.97 -5.41 -14.25
N MET A 27 22.46 -5.34 -13.01
CA MET A 27 23.84 -5.00 -12.71
C MET A 27 24.80 -6.15 -13.06
N ALA A 28 24.47 -7.38 -12.68
CA ALA A 28 25.29 -8.54 -12.99
C ALA A 28 25.40 -8.74 -14.50
N TYR A 29 24.27 -8.85 -15.20
CA TYR A 29 24.30 -9.06 -16.65
C TYR A 29 24.81 -7.83 -17.38
N GLY A 30 24.50 -6.62 -16.92
CA GLY A 30 25.08 -5.39 -17.45
C GLY A 30 26.62 -5.41 -17.40
N ARG A 31 27.20 -5.94 -16.32
CA ARG A 31 28.65 -6.15 -16.21
C ARG A 31 29.16 -7.18 -17.23
N LEU A 32 28.52 -8.35 -17.33
CA LEU A 32 28.89 -9.38 -18.32
C LEU A 32 28.80 -8.87 -19.77
N TYR A 33 27.87 -7.97 -20.09
CA TYR A 33 27.78 -7.32 -21.41
C TYR A 33 28.93 -6.32 -21.63
N LEU A 34 29.29 -5.53 -20.62
CA LEU A 34 30.38 -4.55 -20.72
C LEU A 34 31.75 -5.20 -20.84
N GLU A 35 31.99 -6.28 -20.08
CA GLU A 35 33.23 -7.07 -20.11
C GLU A 35 33.26 -8.05 -21.30
N SER A 36 32.26 -8.00 -22.19
CA SER A 36 32.11 -8.85 -23.38
C SER A 36 31.98 -10.36 -23.11
N GLU A 37 31.85 -10.79 -21.85
CA GLU A 37 31.63 -12.20 -21.47
C GLU A 37 30.32 -12.75 -22.05
N MET A 38 29.25 -11.95 -22.02
CA MET A 38 27.97 -12.36 -22.58
C MET A 38 28.02 -12.54 -24.10
N THR A 39 28.86 -11.75 -24.78
CA THR A 39 29.08 -11.89 -26.22
C THR A 39 29.79 -13.20 -26.55
N VAL A 40 30.79 -13.59 -25.76
CA VAL A 40 31.51 -14.87 -25.91
C VAL A 40 30.57 -16.06 -25.62
N LEU A 41 29.76 -15.97 -24.57
CA LEU A 41 28.73 -16.98 -24.26
C LEU A 41 27.73 -17.15 -25.41
N ALA A 42 27.24 -16.06 -25.98
CA ALA A 42 26.34 -16.11 -27.14
C ALA A 42 27.03 -16.71 -28.39
N ALA A 43 28.31 -16.36 -28.63
CA ALA A 43 29.09 -16.88 -29.75
C ALA A 43 29.36 -18.39 -29.67
N THR A 44 29.45 -18.94 -28.45
CA THR A 44 29.61 -20.38 -28.21
C THR A 44 28.28 -21.17 -28.24
N GLY A 45 27.18 -20.51 -28.62
CA GLY A 45 25.88 -21.15 -28.82
C GLY A 45 24.95 -21.11 -27.60
N MET A 46 25.23 -20.28 -26.59
CA MET A 46 24.31 -20.06 -25.48
C MET A 46 23.07 -19.30 -25.98
N SER A 47 21.92 -19.97 -25.98
CA SER A 47 20.65 -19.34 -26.34
C SER A 47 20.13 -18.42 -25.23
N GLN A 48 19.38 -17.40 -25.62
CA GLN A 48 18.69 -16.50 -24.67
C GLN A 48 17.72 -17.26 -23.74
N GLN A 49 17.11 -18.35 -24.23
CA GLN A 49 16.23 -19.22 -23.44
C GLN A 49 17.01 -19.99 -22.37
N ARG A 50 18.22 -20.47 -22.69
CA ARG A 50 19.08 -21.10 -21.69
C ARG A 50 19.52 -20.11 -20.63
N LEU A 51 19.84 -18.87 -21.02
CA LEU A 51 20.11 -17.80 -20.06
C LEU A 51 18.93 -17.58 -19.12
N LEU A 52 17.70 -17.44 -19.66
CA LEU A 52 16.47 -17.31 -18.87
C LEU A 52 16.26 -18.49 -17.91
N ALA A 53 16.46 -19.73 -18.36
CA ALA A 53 16.32 -20.91 -17.51
C ALA A 53 17.31 -20.90 -16.32
N ILE A 54 18.57 -20.46 -16.56
CA ILE A 54 19.57 -20.32 -15.50
C ILE A 54 19.18 -19.21 -14.53
N THR A 55 18.71 -18.04 -15.03
CA THR A 55 18.24 -16.94 -14.17
C THR A 55 17.00 -17.34 -13.36
N MET A 56 16.18 -18.26 -13.88
CA MET A 56 14.96 -18.70 -13.22
C MET A 56 15.23 -19.49 -11.93
N GLY A 57 16.39 -20.15 -11.80
CA GLY A 57 16.79 -20.84 -10.57
C GLY A 57 16.82 -19.91 -9.36
N PRO A 58 17.69 -18.88 -9.35
CA PRO A 58 17.71 -17.86 -8.30
C PRO A 58 16.37 -17.14 -8.14
N ALA A 59 15.64 -16.86 -9.24
CA ALA A 59 14.34 -16.21 -9.17
C ALA A 59 13.29 -17.09 -8.45
N THR A 60 13.34 -18.41 -8.63
CA THR A 60 12.45 -19.34 -7.92
C THR A 60 12.76 -19.36 -6.43
N LEU A 61 14.05 -19.35 -6.05
CA LEU A 61 14.45 -19.25 -4.63
C LEU A 61 13.92 -17.97 -4.00
N VAL A 62 14.13 -16.82 -4.66
CA VAL A 62 13.61 -15.53 -4.17
C VAL A 62 12.07 -15.52 -4.16
N GLY A 63 11.42 -16.09 -5.17
CA GLY A 63 9.97 -16.19 -5.27
C GLY A 63 9.37 -17.01 -4.13
N LEU A 64 9.98 -18.14 -3.77
CA LEU A 64 9.56 -18.96 -2.62
C LEU A 64 9.76 -18.22 -1.29
N LEU A 65 10.87 -17.51 -1.14
CA LEU A 65 11.15 -16.71 0.05
C LEU A 65 10.13 -15.57 0.19
N VAL A 66 9.82 -14.86 -0.90
CA VAL A 66 8.78 -13.83 -0.94
C VAL A 66 7.40 -14.42 -0.65
N ALA A 67 7.06 -15.59 -1.19
CA ALA A 67 5.81 -16.27 -0.89
C ALA A 67 5.71 -16.61 0.60
N TRP A 68 6.76 -17.19 1.19
CA TRP A 68 6.79 -17.50 2.63
C TRP A 68 6.64 -16.26 3.51
N LEU A 69 7.35 -15.17 3.17
CA LEU A 69 7.18 -13.88 3.85
C LEU A 69 5.75 -13.36 3.73
N SER A 70 5.17 -13.39 2.53
CA SER A 70 3.87 -12.79 2.26
C SER A 70 2.70 -13.55 2.89
N PHE A 71 2.73 -14.89 2.83
CA PHE A 71 1.63 -15.71 3.36
C PHE A 71 1.72 -15.98 4.86
N SER A 72 2.93 -15.98 5.45
CA SER A 72 3.13 -16.36 6.85
C SER A 72 3.68 -15.24 7.71
N LEU A 73 4.83 -14.65 7.35
CA LEU A 73 5.57 -13.78 8.26
C LEU A 73 5.02 -12.35 8.32
N ALA A 74 4.56 -11.82 7.18
CA ALA A 74 3.99 -10.48 7.08
C ALA A 74 2.67 -10.34 7.88
N PRO A 75 1.71 -11.28 7.81
CA PRO A 75 0.49 -11.19 8.63
C PRO A 75 0.77 -11.28 10.13
N GLN A 76 1.71 -12.15 10.54
CA GLN A 76 2.12 -12.26 11.95
C GLN A 76 2.77 -10.98 12.45
N GLY A 77 3.68 -10.41 11.65
CA GLY A 77 4.32 -9.12 11.95
C GLY A 77 3.30 -7.99 12.06
N ALA A 78 2.38 -7.88 11.09
CA ALA A 78 1.32 -6.90 11.11
C ALA A 78 0.39 -7.06 12.33
N THR A 79 0.03 -8.29 12.71
CA THR A 79 -0.80 -8.56 13.90
C THR A 79 -0.11 -8.11 15.19
N GLN A 80 1.17 -8.48 15.37
CA GLN A 80 1.93 -8.08 16.55
C GLN A 80 2.16 -6.57 16.60
N PHE A 81 2.38 -5.95 15.45
CA PHE A 81 2.44 -4.50 15.33
C PHE A 81 1.10 -3.86 15.73
N SER A 82 -0.04 -4.32 15.21
CA SER A 82 -1.37 -3.81 15.60
C SER A 82 -1.59 -3.96 17.10
N LEU A 83 -1.28 -5.11 17.70
CA LEU A 83 -1.43 -5.30 19.14
C LEU A 83 -0.52 -4.37 19.95
N LEU A 84 0.71 -4.16 19.52
CA LEU A 84 1.70 -3.36 20.23
C LEU A 84 1.42 -1.85 20.08
N ILE A 85 0.94 -1.41 18.91
CA ILE A 85 0.47 -0.05 18.68
C ILE A 85 -0.84 0.18 19.41
N ASN A 86 -1.84 -0.70 19.32
CA ASN A 86 -3.11 -0.52 20.03
C ASN A 86 -2.93 -0.48 21.56
N LYS A 87 -1.88 -1.13 22.09
CA LYS A 87 -1.47 -1.04 23.49
C LYS A 87 -0.70 0.24 23.84
N GLN A 88 0.02 0.86 22.90
CA GLN A 88 0.82 2.09 23.11
C GLN A 88 0.07 3.37 22.71
N ASP A 89 -0.69 3.37 21.61
CA ASP A 89 -1.67 4.38 21.16
C ASP A 89 -2.97 4.33 22.01
N ALA A 90 -2.90 3.67 23.17
CA ALA A 90 -3.63 4.12 24.34
C ALA A 90 -3.24 5.55 24.76
N MET A 91 -2.19 6.16 24.17
CA MET A 91 -2.02 7.61 24.21
C MET A 91 -3.08 8.31 23.38
N THR A 92 -4.07 8.83 24.10
CA THR A 92 -5.33 9.33 23.59
C THR A 92 -5.26 10.78 23.10
N GLU A 93 -6.31 11.27 22.42
CA GLU A 93 -6.54 12.72 22.20
C GLU A 93 -6.29 13.51 23.50
N PHE A 94 -6.68 12.94 24.64
CA PHE A 94 -6.47 13.44 26.00
C PHE A 94 -5.00 13.58 26.42
N ASP A 95 -4.08 12.77 25.89
CA ASP A 95 -2.66 12.86 26.22
C ASP A 95 -2.00 14.06 25.53
N THR A 96 -2.58 14.51 24.43
CA THR A 96 -2.14 15.72 23.72
C THR A 96 -2.80 16.99 24.26
N LEU A 97 -3.95 16.87 24.95
CA LEU A 97 -4.65 18.01 25.54
C LEU A 97 -3.80 18.65 26.66
N VAL A 98 -3.65 19.96 26.57
CA VAL A 98 -3.01 20.77 27.61
C VAL A 98 -4.08 21.66 28.23
N PRO A 99 -4.30 21.58 29.56
CA PRO A 99 -5.32 22.36 30.23
C PRO A 99 -5.11 23.86 30.02
N GLY A 100 -6.21 24.60 29.89
CA GLY A 100 -6.20 26.05 29.70
C GLY A 100 -5.86 26.52 28.29
N ARG A 101 -5.71 25.63 27.31
CA ARG A 101 -5.47 26.00 25.90
C ARG A 101 -6.51 25.38 24.97
N PHE A 102 -6.94 26.15 23.98
CA PHE A 102 -7.73 25.62 22.86
C PHE A 102 -6.81 24.84 21.93
N GLN A 103 -7.17 23.60 21.66
CA GLN A 103 -6.43 22.75 20.72
C GLN A 103 -7.28 22.43 19.51
N ALA A 104 -6.73 22.70 18.33
CA ALA A 104 -7.34 22.37 17.06
C ALA A 104 -6.95 20.95 16.65
N LEU A 105 -7.95 20.13 16.36
CA LEU A 105 -7.83 18.77 15.85
C LEU A 105 -8.46 18.68 14.47
N ARG A 106 -8.09 17.63 13.72
CA ARG A 106 -8.66 17.33 12.39
C ARG A 106 -8.59 18.53 11.45
N ASP A 107 -7.40 19.09 11.30
CA ASP A 107 -7.12 20.22 10.40
C ASP A 107 -7.99 21.46 10.70
N GLY A 108 -8.32 21.67 11.98
CA GLY A 108 -9.10 22.83 12.45
C GLY A 108 -10.62 22.65 12.45
N THR A 109 -11.13 21.49 12.06
CA THR A 109 -12.60 21.23 12.04
C THR A 109 -13.18 20.93 13.42
N ARG A 110 -12.34 20.54 14.39
CA ARG A 110 -12.72 20.33 15.80
C ARG A 110 -11.79 21.12 16.71
N ILE A 111 -12.33 21.86 17.65
CA ILE A 111 -11.57 22.56 18.68
C ILE A 111 -12.01 22.02 20.03
N THR A 112 -11.04 21.53 20.81
CA THR A 112 -11.27 20.98 22.15
C THR A 112 -10.55 21.86 23.17
N TYR A 113 -11.23 22.16 24.27
CA TYR A 113 -10.69 22.87 25.43
C TYR A 113 -11.11 22.13 26.70
N THR A 114 -10.18 22.08 27.65
CA THR A 114 -10.47 21.65 29.02
C THR A 114 -9.84 22.65 29.98
N LYS A 115 -10.53 22.95 31.08
CA LYS A 115 -10.00 23.81 32.12
C LYS A 115 -8.93 23.08 32.94
N GLU A 116 -9.26 21.86 33.35
CA GLU A 116 -8.40 21.00 34.17
C GLU A 116 -8.37 19.58 33.61
N LEU A 117 -7.28 18.88 33.88
CA LEU A 117 -7.04 17.48 33.51
C LEU A 117 -6.47 16.78 34.75
N SER A 118 -7.04 15.63 35.11
CA SER A 118 -6.56 14.80 36.22
C SER A 118 -5.15 14.26 35.97
N GLU A 119 -4.40 13.88 37.03
CA GLU A 119 -3.03 13.36 36.92
C GLU A 119 -2.95 12.08 36.07
N ASP A 120 -3.99 11.25 36.13
CA ASP A 120 -4.16 10.04 35.34
C ASP A 120 -4.64 10.30 33.90
N ARG A 121 -4.84 11.58 33.53
CA ARG A 121 -5.33 12.06 32.23
C ARG A 121 -6.65 11.44 31.75
N SER A 122 -7.42 10.82 32.65
CA SER A 122 -8.66 10.12 32.31
C SER A 122 -9.91 11.00 32.45
N GLN A 123 -9.82 12.03 33.32
CA GLN A 123 -10.90 12.95 33.65
C GLN A 123 -10.56 14.38 33.26
N LEU A 124 -11.54 15.04 32.65
CA LEU A 124 -11.56 16.43 32.23
C LEU A 124 -12.58 17.19 33.08
N ALA A 125 -12.26 18.44 33.43
CA ALA A 125 -13.22 19.35 34.03
C ALA A 125 -13.32 20.66 33.21
N GLY A 126 -14.55 21.15 33.05
CA GLY A 126 -14.84 22.32 32.24
C GLY A 126 -14.51 22.10 30.76
N VAL A 127 -15.25 21.19 30.14
CA VAL A 127 -15.01 20.76 28.75
C VAL A 127 -15.79 21.65 27.79
N PHE A 128 -15.11 22.12 26.75
CA PHE A 128 -15.70 22.82 25.62
C PHE A 128 -15.23 22.18 24.32
N ILE A 129 -16.16 21.84 23.43
CA ILE A 129 -15.87 21.24 22.13
C ILE A 129 -16.67 21.99 21.08
N SER A 130 -16.00 22.45 20.02
CA SER A 130 -16.62 23.02 18.85
C SER A 130 -16.29 22.17 17.64
N GLU A 131 -17.31 21.69 16.94
CA GLU A 131 -17.19 20.85 15.74
C GLU A 131 -17.92 21.49 14.57
N LYS A 132 -17.22 21.69 13.46
CA LYS A 132 -17.82 22.12 12.20
C LYS A 132 -18.25 20.89 11.41
N ARG A 133 -19.55 20.72 11.16
CA ARG A 133 -20.03 19.66 10.27
C ARG A 133 -19.66 19.99 8.83
N MET A 134 -18.67 19.28 8.29
CA MET A 134 -18.42 19.25 6.84
C MET A 134 -19.22 18.10 6.26
N SER A 135 -20.47 18.36 5.88
CA SER A 135 -21.24 17.39 5.09
C SER A 135 -20.67 17.34 3.67
N GLY A 136 -20.36 16.14 3.17
CA GLY A 136 -19.95 15.93 1.77
C GLY A 136 -21.07 16.24 0.76
N ASP A 137 -22.28 16.49 1.24
CA ASP A 137 -23.43 16.90 0.45
C ASP A 137 -23.62 18.42 0.60
N LYS A 138 -23.29 19.17 -0.45
CA LYS A 138 -23.33 20.66 -0.49
C LYS A 138 -24.73 21.26 -0.27
N SER A 139 -25.76 20.44 -0.07
CA SER A 139 -27.15 20.84 0.04
C SER A 139 -27.71 20.90 1.47
N LYS A 140 -27.01 20.41 2.50
CA LYS A 140 -27.52 20.44 3.89
C LYS A 140 -26.48 20.95 4.88
N ASP A 141 -26.67 22.22 5.22
CA ASP A 141 -26.39 22.85 6.51
C ASP A 141 -24.97 22.67 7.09
N ASN A 142 -24.14 23.71 6.91
CA ASN A 142 -22.80 23.86 7.51
C ASN A 142 -22.89 24.21 9.01
N GLY A 143 -23.69 23.46 9.76
CA GLY A 143 -23.93 23.61 11.20
C GLY A 143 -22.66 23.58 12.03
N ILE A 144 -22.49 24.54 12.95
CA ILE A 144 -21.53 24.41 14.05
C ILE A 144 -22.22 23.71 15.22
N THR A 145 -21.57 22.69 15.77
CA THR A 145 -22.00 22.03 17.00
C THR A 145 -21.07 22.45 18.13
N VAL A 146 -21.62 23.01 19.20
CA VAL A 146 -20.88 23.35 20.42
C VAL A 146 -21.35 22.46 21.56
N LEU A 147 -20.44 21.78 22.23
CA LEU A 147 -20.69 21.01 23.44
C LEU A 147 -19.98 21.66 24.61
N VAL A 148 -20.71 21.83 25.72
CA VAL A 148 -20.19 22.33 26.99
C VAL A 148 -20.58 21.34 28.07
N ALA A 149 -19.64 20.95 28.93
CA ALA A 149 -19.90 20.02 30.03
C ALA A 149 -19.06 20.35 31.26
N GLU A 150 -19.59 20.05 32.44
CA GLU A 150 -18.87 20.24 33.70
C GLU A 150 -17.73 19.23 33.86
N LYS A 151 -17.99 17.97 33.52
CA LYS A 151 -17.03 16.88 33.57
C LYS A 151 -17.03 16.10 32.27
N GLY A 152 -15.88 15.54 31.93
CA GLY A 152 -15.75 14.59 30.83
C GLY A 152 -14.81 13.48 31.21
N HIS A 153 -15.08 12.26 30.79
CA HIS A 153 -14.14 11.15 30.94
C HIS A 153 -14.14 10.28 29.69
N GLN A 154 -13.02 9.58 29.46
CA GLN A 154 -12.94 8.63 28.36
C GLN A 154 -13.35 7.24 28.82
N GLU A 155 -14.25 6.60 28.06
CA GLU A 155 -14.60 5.20 28.23
C GLU A 155 -14.14 4.40 27.01
N VAL A 156 -13.37 3.33 27.25
CA VAL A 156 -12.96 2.37 26.20
C VAL A 156 -13.81 1.12 26.37
N ARG A 157 -14.65 0.83 25.37
CA ARG A 157 -15.48 -0.37 25.38
C ARG A 157 -14.67 -1.62 25.01
N PRO A 158 -15.11 -2.83 25.42
CA PRO A 158 -14.43 -4.09 25.11
C PRO A 158 -14.21 -4.35 23.60
N ASN A 159 -15.00 -3.73 22.73
CA ASN A 159 -14.87 -3.79 21.28
C ASN A 159 -13.81 -2.81 20.71
N GLY A 160 -13.05 -2.13 21.57
CA GLY A 160 -12.04 -1.14 21.18
C GLY A 160 -12.60 0.21 20.72
N SER A 161 -13.92 0.41 20.74
CA SER A 161 -14.51 1.74 20.48
C SER A 161 -14.31 2.65 21.69
N ARG A 162 -13.94 3.91 21.42
CA ARG A 162 -13.64 4.92 22.45
C ARG A 162 -14.76 5.96 22.45
N PHE A 163 -15.28 6.26 23.62
CA PHE A 163 -16.29 7.30 23.82
C PHE A 163 -15.76 8.37 24.76
N LEU A 164 -16.02 9.63 24.42
CA LEU A 164 -15.94 10.73 25.35
C LEU A 164 -17.32 10.88 25.98
N ILE A 165 -17.41 10.57 27.26
CA ILE A 165 -18.62 10.74 28.06
C ILE A 165 -18.54 12.11 28.72
N LEU A 166 -19.50 12.96 28.42
CA LEU A 166 -19.67 14.29 28.99
C LEU A 166 -20.84 14.26 29.97
N GLU A 167 -20.64 14.83 31.14
CA GLU A 167 -21.65 14.87 32.21
C GLU A 167 -22.10 16.30 32.48
N ASN A 168 -23.41 16.45 32.71
CA ASN A 168 -24.08 17.70 33.06
C ASN A 168 -23.70 18.83 32.11
N GLY A 169 -24.27 18.79 30.90
CA GLY A 169 -23.86 19.68 29.83
C GLY A 169 -24.98 20.12 28.91
N TYR A 170 -24.58 20.96 27.96
CA TYR A 170 -25.43 21.48 26.91
C TYR A 170 -24.78 21.23 25.56
N ARG A 171 -25.62 20.91 24.59
CA ARG A 171 -25.27 20.82 23.17
C ARG A 171 -26.06 21.89 22.43
N TYR A 172 -25.33 22.73 21.70
CA TYR A 172 -25.88 23.76 20.84
C TYR A 172 -25.58 23.37 19.39
N ASP A 173 -26.62 23.07 18.62
CA ASP A 173 -26.53 22.87 17.17
C ASP A 173 -27.11 24.13 16.50
N GLY A 174 -26.32 24.84 15.70
CA GLY A 174 -26.79 26.01 14.96
C GLY A 174 -25.67 26.80 14.29
N ASN A 175 -26.05 27.75 13.44
CA ASN A 175 -25.09 28.64 12.77
C ASN A 175 -25.07 30.01 13.46
N PRO A 176 -23.89 30.53 13.84
CA PRO A 176 -23.77 31.89 14.34
C PRO A 176 -24.40 32.91 13.39
N GLY A 177 -25.32 33.71 13.91
CA GLY A 177 -26.06 34.72 13.14
C GLY A 177 -27.40 34.25 12.59
N ALA A 178 -27.72 32.95 12.64
CA ALA A 178 -29.05 32.43 12.37
C ALA A 178 -29.80 32.18 13.68
N ALA A 179 -31.13 32.31 13.67
CA ALA A 179 -31.95 32.17 14.88
C ALA A 179 -32.38 30.72 15.17
N ASP A 180 -32.07 29.79 14.27
CA ASP A 180 -32.45 28.37 14.30
C ASP A 180 -31.50 27.54 15.15
N TYR A 181 -31.38 27.91 16.43
CA TYR A 181 -30.60 27.13 17.39
C TYR A 181 -31.41 25.98 18.01
N ARG A 182 -30.82 24.79 18.00
CA ARG A 182 -31.30 23.66 18.79
C ARG A 182 -30.41 23.46 20.01
N VAL A 183 -31.00 23.63 21.18
CA VAL A 183 -30.34 23.43 22.48
C VAL A 183 -30.81 22.13 23.11
N ILE A 184 -29.87 21.26 23.47
CA ILE A 184 -30.14 19.99 24.14
C ILE A 184 -29.39 20.01 25.47
N LYS A 185 -30.14 20.03 26.58
CA LYS A 185 -29.58 19.77 27.90
C LYS A 185 -29.47 18.27 28.11
N TYR A 186 -28.34 17.80 28.60
CA TYR A 186 -28.12 16.38 28.87
C TYR A 186 -27.46 16.18 30.23
N ASP A 187 -27.84 15.10 30.91
CA ASP A 187 -27.14 14.64 32.12
C ASP A 187 -25.90 13.84 31.73
N THR A 188 -26.00 13.04 30.66
CA THR A 188 -24.88 12.28 30.10
C THR A 188 -24.94 12.29 28.59
N TYR A 189 -23.82 12.61 27.94
CA TYR A 189 -23.68 12.61 26.49
C TYR A 189 -22.41 11.88 26.06
N GLY A 190 -22.58 10.82 25.26
CA GLY A 190 -21.46 10.08 24.69
C GLY A 190 -21.18 10.50 23.26
N ALA A 191 -20.01 11.10 23.01
CA ALA A 191 -19.47 11.27 21.66
C ALA A 191 -18.53 10.11 21.33
N MET A 192 -18.76 9.40 20.22
CA MET A 192 -17.79 8.43 19.74
C MET A 192 -16.56 9.17 19.22
N LEU A 193 -15.40 8.85 19.79
CA LEU A 193 -14.14 9.36 19.27
C LEU A 193 -13.73 8.54 18.05
N PRO A 194 -13.31 9.19 16.96
CA PRO A 194 -12.80 8.51 15.78
C PRO A 194 -11.52 7.76 16.12
N LYS A 195 -11.33 6.63 15.46
CA LYS A 195 -10.04 5.93 15.51
C LYS A 195 -9.00 6.73 14.70
N PRO A 196 -7.71 6.78 15.12
CA PRO A 196 -6.65 7.36 14.29
C PRO A 196 -6.57 6.67 12.92
N GLU A 197 -6.98 7.36 11.86
CA GLU A 197 -7.25 6.73 10.55
C GLU A 197 -6.00 6.29 9.78
N ILE A 198 -4.81 6.84 10.07
CA ILE A 198 -3.70 6.81 9.10
C ILE A 198 -2.75 5.62 9.30
N SER A 199 -2.59 5.10 10.53
CA SER A 199 -1.71 3.96 10.83
C SER A 199 -2.45 2.63 10.97
N GLU A 200 -3.73 2.63 11.36
CA GLU A 200 -4.49 1.39 11.60
C GLU A 200 -4.97 0.72 10.29
N GLU A 201 -5.47 1.46 9.28
CA GLU A 201 -6.11 0.82 8.10
C GLU A 201 -5.18 -0.08 7.26
N ILE A 202 -3.93 0.34 7.03
CA ILE A 202 -2.96 -0.48 6.27
C ILE A 202 -2.55 -1.71 7.07
N THR A 203 -2.43 -1.56 8.39
CA THR A 203 -1.95 -2.60 9.30
C THR A 203 -2.99 -3.67 9.55
N ASP A 204 -4.24 -3.26 9.80
CA ASP A 204 -5.35 -4.18 10.05
C ASP A 204 -5.65 -5.02 8.81
N ARG A 205 -5.45 -4.46 7.61
CA ARG A 205 -5.56 -5.20 6.35
C ARG A 205 -4.50 -6.29 6.23
N GLU A 206 -3.24 -5.94 6.51
CA GLU A 206 -2.11 -6.86 6.39
C GLU A 206 -2.11 -7.91 7.51
N ALA A 207 -2.72 -7.63 8.67
CA ALA A 207 -2.80 -8.52 9.82
C ALA A 207 -3.73 -9.73 9.63
N ILE A 208 -4.62 -9.73 8.63
CA ILE A 208 -5.57 -10.83 8.43
C ILE A 208 -4.82 -12.14 8.11
N PRO A 209 -5.02 -13.23 8.86
CA PRO A 209 -4.40 -14.52 8.56
C PRO A 209 -4.78 -15.02 7.17
N THR A 210 -3.81 -15.58 6.43
CA THR A 210 -4.05 -16.08 5.05
C THR A 210 -5.18 -17.12 5.00
N SER A 211 -5.32 -17.95 6.03
CA SER A 211 -6.38 -18.95 6.13
C SER A 211 -7.79 -18.36 6.09
N GLU A 212 -7.99 -17.17 6.65
CA GLU A 212 -9.29 -16.49 6.69
C GLU A 212 -9.63 -15.78 5.38
N LEU A 213 -8.64 -15.54 4.53
CA LEU A 213 -8.83 -14.91 3.22
C LEU A 213 -9.35 -15.91 2.19
N ILE A 214 -9.02 -17.20 2.34
CA ILE A 214 -9.42 -18.24 1.40
C ILE A 214 -10.91 -18.54 1.58
N GLY A 215 -11.70 -18.33 0.52
CA GLY A 215 -13.14 -18.58 0.52
C GLY A 215 -14.00 -17.42 1.05
N ASN A 216 -13.39 -16.33 1.53
CA ASN A 216 -14.12 -15.15 1.96
C ASN A 216 -14.44 -14.23 0.76
N PRO A 217 -15.72 -14.01 0.40
CA PRO A 217 -16.10 -13.22 -0.77
C PRO A 217 -16.00 -11.71 -0.56
N ALA A 218 -15.65 -11.24 0.64
CA ALA A 218 -15.51 -9.81 0.91
C ALA A 218 -14.45 -9.18 -0.02
N PRO A 219 -14.75 -8.03 -0.67
CA PRO A 219 -13.83 -7.40 -1.61
C PRO A 219 -12.43 -7.14 -1.03
N ARG A 220 -12.37 -6.74 0.26
CA ARG A 220 -11.12 -6.54 0.99
C ARG A 220 -10.31 -7.83 1.11
N SER A 221 -10.95 -8.95 1.48
CA SER A 221 -10.29 -10.24 1.65
C SER A 221 -9.77 -10.80 0.32
N VAL A 222 -10.57 -10.68 -0.74
CA VAL A 222 -10.16 -11.10 -2.09
C VAL A 222 -9.00 -10.25 -2.61
N ALA A 223 -9.05 -8.92 -2.42
CA ALA A 223 -7.98 -8.02 -2.83
C ALA A 223 -6.67 -8.32 -2.08
N GLU A 224 -6.74 -8.61 -0.78
CA GLU A 224 -5.59 -8.99 0.03
C GLU A 224 -4.98 -10.32 -0.43
N LEU A 225 -5.80 -11.34 -0.69
CA LEU A 225 -5.33 -12.64 -1.18
C LEU A 225 -4.64 -12.49 -2.54
N GLN A 226 -5.26 -11.76 -3.46
CA GLN A 226 -4.66 -11.47 -4.77
C GLN A 226 -3.36 -10.69 -4.63
N TRP A 227 -3.26 -9.75 -3.70
CA TRP A 227 -2.01 -9.03 -3.41
C TRP A 227 -0.90 -9.98 -2.96
N ARG A 228 -1.18 -10.87 -2.01
CA ARG A 228 -0.18 -11.84 -1.50
C ARG A 228 0.31 -12.79 -2.57
N ILE A 229 -0.56 -13.23 -3.49
CA ILE A 229 -0.17 -14.05 -4.64
C ILE A 229 0.59 -13.23 -5.70
N SER A 230 0.25 -11.95 -5.84
CA SER A 230 0.88 -11.06 -6.82
C SER A 230 2.35 -10.81 -6.53
N LEU A 231 2.76 -10.75 -5.26
CA LEU A 231 4.15 -10.51 -4.87
C LEU A 231 5.14 -11.59 -5.39
N PRO A 232 4.97 -12.90 -5.11
CA PRO A 232 5.84 -13.92 -5.68
C PRO A 232 5.69 -14.04 -7.20
N LEU A 233 4.49 -13.85 -7.77
CA LEU A 233 4.30 -13.82 -9.22
C LEU A 233 5.11 -12.69 -9.87
N SER A 234 5.16 -11.52 -9.23
CA SER A 234 5.93 -10.37 -9.71
C SER A 234 7.42 -10.70 -9.87
N VAL A 235 8.00 -11.53 -9.01
CA VAL A 235 9.42 -11.96 -9.07
C VAL A 235 9.74 -12.59 -10.42
N PHE A 236 8.86 -13.48 -10.92
CA PHE A 236 9.05 -14.15 -12.20
C PHE A 236 8.90 -13.19 -13.38
N ILE A 237 7.90 -12.30 -13.34
CA ILE A 237 7.64 -11.32 -14.39
C ILE A 237 8.80 -10.32 -14.51
N VAL A 238 9.29 -9.80 -13.38
CA VAL A 238 10.42 -8.85 -13.40
C VAL A 238 11.71 -9.54 -13.80
N THR A 239 11.92 -10.80 -13.42
CA THR A 239 13.06 -11.60 -13.90
C THR A 239 13.04 -11.72 -15.42
N LEU A 240 11.89 -12.06 -16.01
CA LEU A 240 11.75 -12.14 -17.47
C LEU A 240 12.07 -10.79 -18.14
N MET A 241 11.58 -9.68 -17.58
CA MET A 241 11.86 -8.34 -18.09
C MET A 241 13.32 -7.94 -17.94
N ALA A 242 13.98 -8.29 -16.83
CA ALA A 242 15.35 -7.86 -16.53
C ALA A 242 16.36 -8.29 -17.60
N ILE A 243 16.20 -9.49 -18.17
CA ILE A 243 17.16 -10.07 -19.12
C ILE A 243 17.31 -9.25 -20.41
N PRO A 244 16.25 -8.93 -21.17
CA PRO A 244 16.38 -8.07 -22.35
C PRO A 244 16.76 -6.62 -21.97
N LEU A 245 16.33 -6.11 -20.81
CA LEU A 245 16.69 -4.77 -20.36
C LEU A 245 18.17 -4.63 -19.96
N SER A 246 18.83 -5.71 -19.51
CA SER A 246 20.22 -5.69 -19.06
C SER A 246 21.24 -5.59 -20.21
N ARG A 247 20.80 -5.82 -21.45
CA ARG A 247 21.66 -5.72 -22.65
C ARG A 247 22.15 -4.29 -22.80
N VAL A 248 23.44 -4.04 -22.60
CA VAL A 248 24.05 -2.73 -22.81
C VAL A 248 25.12 -2.83 -23.89
N ASN A 249 25.18 -1.82 -24.76
CA ASN A 249 26.30 -1.74 -25.71
C ASN A 249 27.56 -1.34 -24.94
N PRO A 250 28.75 -1.90 -25.25
CA PRO A 250 30.02 -1.56 -24.57
C PRO A 250 30.37 -0.07 -24.55
N ARG A 251 29.72 0.74 -25.40
CA ARG A 251 29.90 2.20 -25.53
C ARG A 251 28.81 3.04 -24.86
N GLN A 252 27.81 2.41 -24.24
CA GLN A 252 26.76 3.10 -23.47
C GLN A 252 27.09 3.04 -21.99
N GLY A 253 26.80 4.13 -21.26
CA GLY A 253 27.07 4.20 -19.82
C GLY A 253 26.35 3.08 -19.04
N ARG A 254 27.08 2.45 -18.11
CA ARG A 254 26.61 1.31 -17.28
C ARG A 254 25.22 1.51 -16.66
N TYR A 255 24.85 2.75 -16.35
CA TYR A 255 23.65 3.08 -15.61
C TYR A 255 22.49 3.63 -16.47
N LEU A 256 22.71 3.86 -17.77
CA LEU A 256 21.69 4.48 -18.64
C LEU A 256 20.39 3.66 -18.74
N LYS A 257 20.50 2.34 -18.63
CA LYS A 257 19.33 1.43 -18.68
C LYS A 257 18.71 1.15 -17.31
N LEU A 258 19.34 1.54 -16.20
CA LEU A 258 18.77 1.33 -14.88
C LEU A 258 17.55 2.22 -14.65
N LEU A 259 17.60 3.49 -15.06
CA LEU A 259 16.52 4.43 -14.78
C LEU A 259 15.20 4.03 -15.48
N PRO A 260 15.18 3.70 -16.80
CA PRO A 260 13.97 3.17 -17.44
C PRO A 260 13.47 1.86 -16.81
N ALA A 261 14.38 0.99 -16.39
CA ALA A 261 14.01 -0.28 -15.75
C ALA A 261 13.38 -0.07 -14.37
N ILE A 262 13.93 0.83 -13.56
CA ILE A 262 13.38 1.22 -12.26
C ILE A 262 12.00 1.84 -12.45
N LEU A 263 11.83 2.75 -13.41
CA LEU A 263 10.52 3.34 -13.73
C LEU A 263 9.50 2.28 -14.17
N LEU A 264 9.93 1.29 -14.96
CA LEU A 264 9.08 0.17 -15.35
C LEU A 264 8.62 -0.64 -14.12
N TYR A 265 9.51 -0.94 -13.19
CA TYR A 265 9.16 -1.64 -11.95
C TYR A 265 8.28 -0.78 -11.01
N MET A 266 8.61 0.51 -10.87
CA MET A 266 7.82 1.44 -10.06
C MET A 266 6.41 1.60 -10.61
N SER A 267 6.26 1.72 -11.93
CA SER A 267 4.93 1.76 -12.57
C SER A 267 4.17 0.46 -12.33
N TYR A 268 4.86 -0.68 -12.38
CA TYR A 268 4.23 -1.98 -12.10
C TYR A 268 3.66 -2.04 -10.69
N LEU A 269 4.47 -1.72 -9.67
CA LEU A 269 4.01 -1.69 -8.28
C LEU A 269 2.93 -0.64 -8.05
N ALA A 270 3.08 0.57 -8.60
CA ALA A 270 2.11 1.64 -8.43
C ALA A 270 0.72 1.26 -8.98
N ILE A 271 0.67 0.63 -10.16
CA ILE A 271 -0.57 0.13 -10.76
C ILE A 271 -1.15 -0.98 -9.88
N LEU A 272 -0.33 -1.92 -9.41
CA LEU A 272 -0.78 -3.03 -8.56
C LEU A 272 -1.40 -2.52 -7.24
N ILE A 273 -0.79 -1.52 -6.60
CA ILE A 273 -1.31 -0.86 -5.39
C ILE A 273 -2.62 -0.10 -5.69
N SER A 274 -2.67 0.62 -6.82
CA SER A 274 -3.86 1.36 -7.23
C SER A 274 -5.05 0.43 -7.53
N VAL A 275 -4.80 -0.70 -8.18
CA VAL A 275 -5.81 -1.74 -8.44
C VAL A 275 -6.26 -2.40 -7.16
N ARG A 276 -5.35 -2.69 -6.21
CA ARG A 276 -5.70 -3.18 -4.87
C ARG A 276 -6.67 -2.25 -4.17
N SER A 277 -6.36 -0.96 -4.10
CA SER A 277 -7.25 0.04 -3.48
C SER A 277 -8.61 0.14 -4.19
N SER A 278 -8.63 -0.04 -5.52
CA SER A 278 -9.87 0.00 -6.31
C SER A 278 -10.74 -1.24 -6.12
N LEU A 279 -10.13 -2.42 -5.97
CA LEU A 279 -10.81 -3.68 -5.66
C LEU A 279 -11.44 -3.64 -4.26
N GLU A 280 -10.72 -3.11 -3.27
CA GLU A 280 -11.22 -2.93 -1.90
C GLU A 280 -12.47 -2.05 -1.84
N LYS A 281 -12.54 -1.04 -2.72
CA LYS A 281 -13.69 -0.13 -2.86
C LYS A 281 -14.83 -0.70 -3.72
N GLY A 282 -14.70 -1.94 -4.21
CA GLY A 282 -15.71 -2.60 -5.05
C GLY A 282 -15.87 -1.99 -6.44
N LYS A 283 -14.92 -1.18 -6.91
CA LYS A 283 -15.00 -0.51 -8.23
C LYS A 283 -14.65 -1.41 -9.40
N LEU A 284 -13.98 -2.53 -9.14
CA LEU A 284 -13.51 -3.48 -10.15
C LEU A 284 -14.08 -4.88 -9.87
N PRO A 285 -14.36 -5.67 -10.93
CA PRO A 285 -14.79 -7.04 -10.77
C PRO A 285 -13.70 -7.88 -10.10
N LEU A 286 -14.09 -8.59 -9.04
CA LEU A 286 -13.19 -9.40 -8.20
C LEU A 286 -12.52 -10.55 -8.98
N SER A 287 -13.18 -11.07 -10.02
CA SER A 287 -12.66 -12.15 -10.87
C SER A 287 -11.51 -11.71 -11.78
N LEU A 288 -11.59 -10.50 -12.35
CA LEU A 288 -10.50 -9.93 -13.15
C LEU A 288 -9.33 -9.51 -12.27
N GLY A 289 -9.64 -8.91 -11.12
CA GLY A 289 -8.68 -8.70 -10.03
C GLY A 289 -7.42 -7.95 -10.46
N MET A 290 -6.28 -8.43 -9.99
CA MET A 290 -4.94 -7.93 -10.35
C MET A 290 -4.32 -8.64 -11.56
N TRP A 291 -4.93 -9.72 -12.05
CA TRP A 291 -4.34 -10.63 -13.05
C TRP A 291 -4.07 -9.96 -14.39
N TRP A 292 -4.90 -9.00 -14.79
CA TRP A 292 -4.69 -8.25 -16.02
C TRP A 292 -3.42 -7.39 -15.97
N VAL A 293 -3.04 -6.87 -14.79
CA VAL A 293 -1.79 -6.12 -14.60
C VAL A 293 -0.60 -7.05 -14.83
N HIS A 294 -0.63 -8.23 -14.21
CA HIS A 294 0.38 -9.28 -14.45
C HIS A 294 0.45 -9.65 -15.93
N GLY A 295 -0.70 -9.80 -16.59
CA GLY A 295 -0.80 -10.10 -18.02
C GLY A 295 -0.15 -9.03 -18.89
N ILE A 296 -0.34 -7.74 -18.60
CA ILE A 296 0.29 -6.63 -19.32
C ILE A 296 1.81 -6.67 -19.16
N TYR A 297 2.32 -6.75 -17.93
CA TYR A 297 3.77 -6.75 -17.70
C TYR A 297 4.46 -8.02 -18.19
N LEU A 298 3.78 -9.17 -18.10
CA LEU A 298 4.22 -10.41 -18.73
C LEU A 298 4.30 -10.25 -20.25
N SER A 299 3.29 -9.63 -20.87
CA SER A 299 3.28 -9.36 -22.31
C SER A 299 4.41 -8.42 -22.72
N ILE A 300 4.69 -7.38 -21.94
CA ILE A 300 5.84 -6.50 -22.15
C ILE A 300 7.15 -7.29 -22.06
N GLY A 301 7.32 -8.12 -21.03
CA GLY A 301 8.51 -8.97 -20.87
C GLY A 301 8.71 -9.94 -22.04
N LEU A 302 7.64 -10.62 -22.47
CA LEU A 302 7.67 -11.52 -23.62
C LEU A 302 7.96 -10.76 -24.92
N LEU A 303 7.35 -9.60 -25.14
CA LEU A 303 7.58 -8.78 -26.33
C LEU A 303 9.04 -8.35 -26.40
N LEU A 304 9.61 -7.87 -25.30
CA LEU A 304 11.03 -7.48 -25.23
C LEU A 304 11.97 -8.67 -25.43
N PHE A 305 11.63 -9.83 -24.88
CA PHE A 305 12.43 -11.05 -25.01
C PHE A 305 12.45 -11.61 -26.45
N TYR A 306 11.30 -11.60 -27.12
CA TYR A 306 11.14 -12.16 -28.47
C TYR A 306 11.29 -11.15 -29.61
N TRP A 307 11.49 -9.86 -29.31
CA TRP A 307 11.58 -8.77 -30.30
C TRP A 307 12.60 -9.02 -31.42
N GLU A 308 13.81 -9.42 -31.05
CA GLU A 308 14.91 -9.68 -31.99
C GLU A 308 14.66 -10.92 -32.86
N PRO A 309 14.33 -12.10 -32.31
CA PRO A 309 13.95 -13.27 -33.11
C PRO A 309 12.81 -12.98 -34.10
N LEU A 310 11.79 -12.23 -33.68
CA LEU A 310 10.67 -11.83 -34.54
C LEU A 310 11.14 -10.93 -35.67
N ARG A 311 11.99 -9.93 -35.41
CA ARG A 311 12.56 -9.05 -36.44
C ARG A 311 13.38 -9.83 -37.46
N LEU A 312 14.24 -10.74 -37.01
CA LEU A 312 15.07 -11.57 -37.89
C LEU A 312 14.21 -12.49 -38.78
N LYS A 313 13.16 -13.11 -38.21
CA LYS A 313 12.23 -13.96 -38.95
C LYS A 313 11.35 -13.17 -39.93
N MET A 314 10.97 -11.93 -39.59
CA MET A 314 10.26 -11.03 -40.49
C MET A 314 11.15 -10.55 -41.64
N ALA A 315 12.42 -10.24 -41.37
CA ALA A 315 13.39 -9.86 -42.39
C ALA A 315 13.68 -11.00 -43.38
N SER A 316 13.86 -12.24 -42.88
CA SER A 316 14.07 -13.40 -43.76
C SER A 316 12.85 -13.74 -44.62
N ARG A 317 11.62 -13.51 -44.12
CA ARG A 317 10.40 -13.67 -44.94
C ARG A 317 10.29 -12.61 -46.04
N ARG A 318 10.70 -11.37 -45.77
CA ARG A 318 10.71 -10.30 -46.78
C ARG A 318 11.71 -10.59 -47.91
N SER A 319 12.92 -11.04 -47.58
CA SER A 319 13.92 -11.39 -48.61
C SER A 319 13.47 -12.57 -49.48
N VAL A 320 12.83 -13.59 -48.90
CA VAL A 320 12.25 -14.71 -49.67
C VAL A 320 11.14 -14.21 -50.62
N THR A 321 10.30 -13.27 -50.18
CA THR A 321 9.20 -12.73 -50.99
C THR A 321 9.70 -11.85 -52.15
N GLU A 322 10.77 -11.07 -51.93
CA GLU A 322 11.42 -10.27 -52.98
C GLU A 322 12.12 -11.15 -54.04
N VAL A 323 12.78 -12.24 -53.63
CA VAL A 323 13.39 -13.21 -54.57
C VAL A 323 12.32 -13.88 -55.44
N THR A 324 11.15 -14.21 -54.88
CA THR A 324 10.04 -14.81 -55.66
C THR A 324 9.35 -13.82 -56.61
N ARG A 325 9.43 -12.50 -56.38
CA ARG A 325 8.86 -11.47 -57.25
C ARG A 325 9.83 -10.94 -58.31
N GLY A 326 11.14 -11.09 -58.12
CA GLY A 326 12.16 -10.73 -59.12
C GLY A 326 12.39 -11.78 -60.21
N GLN A 327 11.72 -12.94 -60.13
CA GLN A 327 11.79 -14.02 -61.12
C GLN A 327 10.48 -14.21 -61.93
N ALA A 328 9.52 -13.31 -61.78
CA ALA A 328 8.28 -13.25 -62.57
C ALA A 328 8.27 -11.99 -63.44
#